data_AF-A0A7K1E4B1-F1
#
_entry.id   AF-A0A7K1E4B1-F1
#
_cell.length_a   1.000
_cell.length_b   1.000
_cell.length_c   1.000
_cell.angle_alpha   90.00
_cell.angle_beta   90.00
_cell.angle_gamma   90.00
#
_symmetry.space_group_name_H-M   'P 1'
#
loop_
_entity.id
_entity.type
_entity.pdbx_description
1 polymer ?
#
loop_
_entity_poly.entity_id
_entity_poly.type
_entity_poly.pdbx_seq_one_letter_code
_entity_poly.pdbx_strand_id
1 'polypeptide(L)'
;MPHILTETWVVPPRWFALFDPSERLRGTGPQGPFTLLRTDIARAKARCESAHKAVVTAFGNGPIEGEIAALLAWLNVFHPASKVELDYGGLALYLDRSLRENGEEGIEADSSIEDVALSLQGLASGDGALAGQGYERLVSRWRRVGAYEQAM
;
A
#
# COMPACT_ATOMS: atom_id res chain seq x y z
N MET A 1 11.43 14.29 13.14
CA MET A 1 10.59 13.27 12.47
C MET A 1 11.40 11.99 12.33
N PRO A 2 10.79 10.81 12.55
CA PRO A 2 11.47 9.54 12.32
C PRO A 2 11.77 9.37 10.83
N HIS A 3 12.89 8.71 10.51
CA HIS A 3 13.30 8.41 9.13
C HIS A 3 12.65 7.13 8.60
N ILE A 4 11.92 6.39 9.45
CA ILE A 4 11.19 5.17 9.13
C ILE A 4 9.79 5.29 9.73
N LEU A 5 8.77 4.92 8.97
CA LEU A 5 7.42 4.68 9.46
C LEU A 5 7.20 3.18 9.58
N THR A 6 6.60 2.73 10.68
CA THR A 6 6.36 1.31 10.95
C THR A 6 4.93 1.09 11.38
N GLU A 7 4.34 -0.01 10.93
CA GLU A 7 3.00 -0.48 11.32
C GLU A 7 3.10 -1.98 11.62
N THR A 8 2.20 -2.47 12.47
CA THR A 8 2.17 -3.89 12.86
C THR A 8 0.94 -4.55 12.24
N TRP A 9 1.10 -5.76 11.72
CA TRP A 9 0.03 -6.61 11.15
C TRP A 9 -0.70 -6.09 9.91
N VAL A 10 -0.45 -4.86 9.49
CA VAL A 10 -1.06 -4.26 8.30
C VAL A 10 -0.09 -3.31 7.61
N VAL A 11 -0.23 -3.20 6.29
CA VAL A 11 0.41 -2.14 5.51
C VAL A 11 -0.68 -1.14 5.12
N PRO A 12 -0.60 0.15 5.55
CA PRO A 12 -1.63 1.12 5.25
C PRO A 12 -1.83 1.37 3.74
N PRO A 13 -3.07 1.53 3.25
CA PRO A 13 -3.34 1.80 1.83
C PRO A 13 -2.58 2.99 1.26
N ARG A 14 -2.43 4.05 2.06
CA ARG A 14 -1.68 5.27 1.68
C ARG A 14 -0.20 5.02 1.38
N TRP A 15 0.40 3.94 1.91
CA TRP A 15 1.79 3.58 1.59
C TRP A 15 1.89 2.92 0.22
N PHE A 16 0.93 2.07 -0.16
CA PHE A 16 0.88 1.49 -1.51
C PHE A 16 0.70 2.55 -2.60
N ALA A 17 -0.04 3.62 -2.30
CA ALA A 17 -0.26 4.74 -3.22
C ALA A 17 1.04 5.44 -3.68
N LEU A 18 2.17 5.20 -3.00
CA LEU A 18 3.46 5.80 -3.35
C LEU A 18 4.16 5.08 -4.52
N PHE A 19 3.70 3.89 -4.91
CA PHE A 19 4.45 3.01 -5.80
C PHE A 19 3.68 2.64 -7.07
N ASP A 20 4.43 2.17 -8.08
CA ASP A 20 3.92 1.45 -9.23
C ASP A 20 3.94 -0.06 -8.98
N PRO A 21 3.02 -0.84 -9.56
CA PRO A 21 3.14 -2.30 -9.59
C PRO A 21 4.49 -2.78 -10.15
N SER A 22 5.05 -2.10 -11.15
CA SER A 22 6.34 -2.45 -11.74
C SER A 22 7.55 -2.16 -10.85
N GLU A 23 7.37 -1.40 -9.76
CA GLU A 23 8.43 -1.06 -8.80
C GLU A 23 8.55 -2.09 -7.66
N ARG A 24 7.74 -3.15 -7.69
CA ARG A 24 7.74 -4.25 -6.73
C ARG A 24 8.68 -5.37 -7.16
N LEU A 25 9.55 -5.76 -6.25
CA LEU A 25 10.24 -7.04 -6.26
C LEU A 25 9.60 -7.96 -5.23
N ARG A 26 9.28 -9.18 -5.61
CA ARG A 26 8.73 -10.20 -4.71
C ARG A 26 9.21 -11.58 -5.13
N GLY A 27 9.03 -12.55 -4.24
CA GLY A 27 9.32 -13.95 -4.51
C GLY A 27 9.64 -14.71 -3.24
N THR A 28 10.32 -15.84 -3.38
CA THR A 28 10.81 -16.65 -2.25
C THR A 28 12.33 -16.63 -2.23
N GLY A 29 12.91 -16.14 -1.13
CA GLY A 29 14.34 -16.13 -0.88
C GLY A 29 14.77 -17.12 0.22
N PRO A 30 16.05 -17.07 0.65
CA PRO A 30 16.57 -17.96 1.68
C PRO A 30 15.84 -17.89 3.04
N GLN A 31 15.16 -16.77 3.32
CA GLN A 31 14.40 -16.54 4.55
C GLN A 31 12.88 -16.71 4.36
N GLY A 32 12.44 -17.22 3.20
CA GLY A 32 11.03 -17.38 2.85
C GLY A 32 10.51 -16.31 1.87
N PRO A 33 9.18 -16.18 1.74
CA PRO A 33 8.54 -15.18 0.89
C PRO A 33 8.92 -13.75 1.33
N PHE A 34 9.09 -12.86 0.36
CA PHE A 34 9.40 -11.45 0.58
C PHE A 34 8.70 -10.57 -0.46
N THR A 35 8.46 -9.32 -0.08
CA THR A 35 8.03 -8.24 -0.98
C THR A 35 8.75 -6.96 -0.59
N LEU A 36 9.37 -6.32 -1.57
CA LEU A 36 10.07 -5.05 -1.45
C LEU A 36 9.63 -4.11 -2.57
N LEU A 37 9.24 -2.90 -2.23
CA LEU A 37 8.92 -1.85 -3.20
C LEU A 37 9.92 -0.71 -3.06
N ARG A 38 10.43 -0.19 -4.17
CA ARG A 38 11.39 0.93 -4.14
C ARG A 38 11.15 1.92 -5.28
N THR A 39 11.06 3.20 -4.94
CA THR A 39 10.90 4.28 -5.94
C THR A 39 11.73 5.52 -5.58
N ASP A 40 11.85 6.44 -6.53
CA ASP A 40 12.38 7.78 -6.29
C ASP A 40 11.40 8.60 -5.46
N ILE A 41 11.90 9.34 -4.47
CA ILE A 41 11.02 10.14 -3.60
C ILE A 41 10.22 11.19 -4.39
N ALA A 42 10.77 11.70 -5.49
CA ALA A 42 10.05 12.62 -6.38
C ALA A 42 8.81 11.95 -7.01
N ARG A 43 8.90 10.67 -7.40
CA ARG A 43 7.76 9.91 -7.94
C ARG A 43 6.75 9.59 -6.84
N ALA A 44 7.23 9.15 -5.67
CA ALA A 44 6.36 8.90 -4.51
C ALA A 44 5.54 10.14 -4.14
N LYS A 45 6.16 11.33 -4.10
CA LYS A 45 5.48 12.60 -3.83
C LYS A 45 4.41 12.91 -4.87
N ALA A 46 4.74 12.82 -6.16
CA ALA A 46 3.78 13.09 -7.23
C ALA A 46 2.55 12.15 -7.17
N ARG A 47 2.76 10.86 -6.87
CA ARG A 47 1.65 9.92 -6.68
C ARG A 47 0.85 10.23 -5.40
N CYS A 48 1.54 10.57 -4.31
CA CYS A 48 0.89 10.95 -3.05
C CYS A 48 0.02 12.20 -3.20
N GLU A 49 0.49 13.23 -3.92
CA GLU A 49 -0.28 14.43 -4.28
C GLU A 49 -1.50 14.08 -5.14
N SER A 50 -1.35 13.17 -6.10
CA SER A 50 -2.45 12.71 -6.94
C SER A 50 -3.51 11.95 -6.13
N ALA A 51 -3.08 11.07 -5.23
CA ALA A 51 -3.95 10.35 -4.31
C ALA A 51 -4.69 11.30 -3.36
N HIS A 52 -3.97 12.27 -2.79
CA HIS A 52 -4.52 13.33 -1.95
C HIS A 52 -5.63 14.10 -2.68
N LYS A 53 -5.33 14.57 -3.89
CA LYS A 53 -6.31 15.29 -4.73
C LYS A 53 -7.55 14.45 -5.03
N ALA A 54 -7.38 13.17 -5.38
CA ALA A 54 -8.51 12.28 -5.66
C ALA A 54 -9.41 12.10 -4.43
N VAL A 55 -8.82 11.90 -3.24
CA VAL A 55 -9.55 11.76 -1.98
C VAL A 55 -10.26 13.06 -1.58
N VAL A 56 -9.58 14.22 -1.65
CA VAL A 56 -10.20 15.54 -1.41
C VAL A 56 -11.38 15.78 -2.33
N THR A 57 -11.24 15.42 -3.62
CA THR A 57 -12.28 15.64 -4.61
C THR A 57 -13.51 14.77 -4.33
N ALA A 58 -13.30 13.51 -3.93
CA ALA A 58 -14.38 12.57 -3.67
C ALA A 58 -15.08 12.78 -2.33
N PHE A 59 -14.33 13.12 -1.28
CA PHE A 59 -14.83 13.11 0.11
C PHE A 59 -14.67 14.43 0.86
N GLY A 60 -13.98 15.41 0.29
CA GLY A 60 -13.60 16.65 0.98
C GLY A 60 -12.46 16.44 1.98
N ASN A 61 -12.20 17.47 2.78
CA ASN A 61 -11.24 17.39 3.88
C ASN A 61 -11.79 16.52 5.01
N GLY A 62 -10.93 15.68 5.58
CA GLY A 62 -11.33 14.76 6.64
C GLY A 62 -10.18 13.86 7.10
N PRO A 63 -10.46 12.91 8.00
CA PRO A 63 -9.42 12.07 8.61
C PRO A 63 -8.58 11.30 7.58
N ILE A 64 -9.22 10.71 6.56
CA ILE A 64 -8.54 9.93 5.51
C ILE A 64 -7.59 10.82 4.69
N GLU A 65 -8.08 11.98 4.28
CA GLU A 65 -7.27 12.98 3.57
C GLU A 65 -6.10 13.45 4.42
N GLY A 66 -6.34 13.72 5.70
CA GLY A 66 -5.33 14.15 6.66
C GLY A 66 -4.18 13.16 6.84
N GLU A 67 -4.45 11.85 6.80
CA GLU A 67 -3.39 10.83 6.82
C GLU A 67 -2.48 10.89 5.59
N ILE A 68 -3.06 11.15 4.40
CA ILE A 68 -2.29 11.29 3.16
C ILE A 68 -1.49 12.60 3.19
N ALA A 69 -2.09 13.68 3.67
CA ALA A 69 -1.41 14.96 3.84
C ALA A 69 -0.21 14.84 4.81
N ALA A 70 -0.38 14.12 5.93
CA ALA A 70 0.69 13.85 6.87
C ALA A 70 1.83 13.02 6.24
N LEU A 71 1.49 12.02 5.42
CA LEU A 71 2.48 11.24 4.68
C LEU A 71 3.25 12.09 3.67
N LEU A 72 2.57 12.96 2.92
CA LEU A 72 3.22 13.90 1.99
C LEU A 72 4.14 14.88 2.73
N ALA A 73 3.70 15.42 3.87
CA ALA A 73 4.51 16.29 4.71
C ALA A 73 5.78 15.57 5.21
N TRP A 74 5.66 14.29 5.59
CA TRP A 74 6.80 13.46 5.97
C TRP A 74 7.77 13.26 4.80
N LEU A 75 7.27 12.92 3.59
CA LEU A 75 8.12 12.82 2.39
C LEU A 75 8.85 14.13 2.08
N ASN A 76 8.25 15.28 2.40
CA ASN A 76 8.80 16.59 2.07
C ASN A 76 10.04 17.01 2.87
N VAL A 77 10.38 16.30 3.94
CA VAL A 77 11.56 16.64 4.74
C VAL A 77 12.86 16.00 4.28
N PHE A 78 12.79 15.09 3.31
CA PHE A 78 13.95 14.39 2.77
C PHE A 78 14.48 15.07 1.50
N HIS A 79 15.77 14.86 1.23
CA HIS A 79 16.43 15.38 0.04
C HIS A 79 15.73 14.89 -1.25
N PRO A 80 15.58 15.71 -2.31
CA PRO A 80 14.86 15.33 -3.53
C PRO A 80 15.41 14.11 -4.28
N ALA A 81 16.68 13.77 -4.08
CA ALA A 81 17.33 12.58 -4.66
C ALA A 81 17.20 11.32 -3.77
N SER A 82 16.42 11.36 -2.69
CA SER A 82 16.22 10.21 -1.80
C SER A 82 15.38 9.13 -2.49
N LYS A 83 15.45 7.91 -1.96
CA LYS A 83 14.58 6.80 -2.32
C LYS A 83 13.54 6.56 -1.22
N VAL A 84 12.40 6.01 -1.60
CA VAL A 84 11.38 5.51 -0.68
C VAL A 84 11.31 4.01 -0.85
N GLU A 85 11.30 3.29 0.25
CA GLU A 85 11.22 1.84 0.29
C GLU A 85 10.08 1.40 1.21
N LEU A 86 9.36 0.37 0.79
CA LEU A 86 8.38 -0.34 1.60
C LEU A 86 8.77 -1.81 1.62
N ASP A 87 9.16 -2.30 2.79
CA ASP A 87 9.47 -3.70 3.07
C ASP A 87 8.34 -4.28 3.94
N TYR A 88 7.77 -5.40 3.51
CA TYR A 88 6.73 -6.10 4.29
C TYR A 88 7.31 -6.78 5.53
N GLY A 89 8.62 -7.03 5.56
CA GLY A 89 9.29 -7.81 6.59
C GLY A 89 8.59 -9.16 6.80
N GLY A 90 8.36 -9.52 8.06
CA GLY A 90 7.68 -10.77 8.41
C GLY A 90 6.24 -10.89 7.91
N LEU A 91 5.58 -9.80 7.52
CA LEU A 91 4.21 -9.86 6.99
C LEU A 91 4.13 -10.62 5.66
N ALA A 92 5.23 -10.69 4.90
CA ALA A 92 5.28 -11.46 3.67
C ALA A 92 5.00 -12.97 3.90
N LEU A 93 5.40 -13.52 5.06
CA LEU A 93 5.11 -14.90 5.45
C LEU A 93 3.61 -15.14 5.63
N TYR A 94 2.95 -14.26 6.37
CA TYR A 94 1.52 -14.37 6.64
C TYR A 94 0.68 -14.08 5.39
N LEU A 95 1.14 -13.15 4.55
CA LEU A 95 0.49 -12.86 3.27
C LEU A 95 0.58 -14.05 2.30
N ASP A 96 1.78 -14.62 2.11
CA ASP A 96 1.96 -15.82 1.27
C ASP A 96 1.08 -16.96 1.76
N ARG A 97 1.09 -17.23 3.07
CA ARG A 97 0.25 -18.25 3.69
C ARG A 97 -1.24 -17.99 3.43
N SER A 98 -1.72 -16.79 3.70
CA SER A 98 -3.14 -16.44 3.51
C SER A 98 -3.57 -16.56 2.05
N LEU A 99 -2.71 -16.19 1.10
CA LEU A 99 -3.01 -16.28 -0.33
C LEU A 99 -3.07 -17.75 -0.77
N ARG A 100 -2.13 -18.59 -0.31
CA ARG A 100 -2.17 -20.04 -0.57
C ARG A 100 -3.41 -20.71 0.04
N GLU A 101 -3.79 -20.35 1.26
CA GLU A 101 -5.01 -20.85 1.92
C GLU A 101 -6.28 -20.44 1.15
N ASN A 102 -6.22 -19.37 0.35
CA ASN A 102 -7.29 -18.93 -0.55
C ASN A 102 -7.19 -19.54 -1.97
N GLY A 103 -6.28 -20.50 -2.19
CA GLY A 103 -6.08 -21.16 -3.49
C GLY A 103 -5.30 -20.33 -4.52
N GLU A 104 -4.60 -19.27 -4.10
CA GLU A 104 -3.79 -18.41 -4.96
C GLU A 104 -2.31 -18.81 -4.95
N GLU A 105 -1.50 -18.24 -5.85
CA GLU A 105 -0.07 -18.55 -6.04
C GLU A 105 0.85 -17.94 -4.97
N GLY A 106 0.39 -17.84 -3.71
CA GLY A 106 1.15 -17.28 -2.61
C GLY A 106 1.52 -15.82 -2.83
N ILE A 107 2.74 -15.42 -2.46
CA ILE A 107 3.20 -14.02 -2.57
C ILE A 107 3.11 -13.45 -4.00
N GLU A 108 3.18 -14.30 -5.02
CA GLU A 108 3.01 -13.91 -6.42
C GLU A 108 1.59 -13.47 -6.77
N ALA A 109 0.60 -13.77 -5.94
CA ALA A 109 -0.77 -13.30 -6.12
C ALA A 109 -1.06 -11.96 -5.42
N ASP A 110 -0.09 -11.37 -4.70
CA ASP A 110 -0.30 -10.07 -4.05
C ASP A 110 -0.62 -8.99 -5.09
N SER A 111 -1.84 -8.45 -5.08
CA SER A 111 -2.27 -7.35 -5.94
C SER A 111 -2.52 -6.04 -5.19
N SER A 112 -1.88 -5.85 -4.03
CA SER A 112 -2.19 -4.71 -3.14
C SER A 112 -1.94 -3.33 -3.76
N ILE A 113 -0.90 -3.18 -4.58
CA ILE A 113 -0.61 -1.91 -5.28
C ILE A 113 -1.66 -1.67 -6.37
N GLU A 114 -1.98 -2.72 -7.12
CA GLU A 114 -2.97 -2.70 -8.19
C GLU A 114 -4.37 -2.36 -7.66
N ASP A 115 -4.75 -2.93 -6.52
CA ASP A 115 -6.03 -2.68 -5.87
C ASP A 115 -6.16 -1.22 -5.38
N VAL A 116 -5.08 -0.65 -4.82
CA VAL A 116 -5.05 0.78 -4.44
C VAL A 116 -5.09 1.67 -5.67
N ALA A 117 -4.33 1.34 -6.72
CA ALA A 117 -4.33 2.10 -7.97
C ALA A 117 -5.73 2.10 -8.61
N LEU A 118 -6.42 0.95 -8.64
CA LEU A 118 -7.80 0.83 -9.11
C LEU A 118 -8.75 1.68 -8.27
N SER A 119 -8.58 1.65 -6.95
CA SER A 119 -9.41 2.43 -6.04
C SER A 119 -9.27 3.93 -6.29
N LEU A 120 -8.02 4.43 -6.38
CA LEU A 120 -7.72 5.83 -6.68
C LEU A 120 -8.18 6.25 -8.07
N GLN A 121 -8.09 5.36 -9.06
CA GLN A 121 -8.63 5.61 -10.40
C GLN A 121 -10.15 5.83 -10.36
N GLY A 122 -10.88 4.98 -9.64
CA GLY A 122 -12.32 5.14 -9.45
C GLY A 122 -12.68 6.46 -8.77
N LEU A 123 -11.94 6.85 -7.73
CA LEU A 123 -12.14 8.15 -7.08
C LEU A 123 -11.88 9.33 -8.04
N ALA A 124 -10.81 9.26 -8.83
CA ALA A 124 -10.44 10.32 -9.77
C ALA A 124 -11.44 10.46 -10.94
N SER A 125 -12.10 9.37 -11.35
CA SER A 125 -13.13 9.37 -12.40
C SER A 125 -14.55 9.59 -11.86
N GLY A 126 -14.73 9.67 -10.54
CA GLY A 126 -16.06 9.69 -9.90
C GLY A 126 -16.82 8.36 -9.98
N ASP A 127 -16.13 7.27 -10.34
CA ASP A 127 -16.66 5.91 -10.33
C ASP A 127 -16.47 5.27 -8.95
N GLY A 128 -17.45 5.51 -8.08
CA GLY A 128 -17.45 4.95 -6.73
C GLY A 128 -17.51 3.42 -6.68
N ALA A 129 -18.05 2.76 -7.71
CA ALA A 129 -18.11 1.30 -7.76
C ALA A 129 -16.72 0.70 -8.03
N LEU A 130 -15.99 1.28 -8.99
CA LEU A 130 -14.59 0.94 -9.25
C LEU A 130 -13.71 1.23 -8.03
N ALA A 131 -13.94 2.38 -7.40
CA ALA A 131 -13.22 2.79 -6.20
C ALA A 131 -13.39 1.76 -5.05
N GLY A 132 -14.63 1.35 -4.82
CA GLY A 132 -15.00 0.35 -3.81
C GLY A 132 -14.41 -1.03 -4.11
N GLN A 133 -14.46 -1.48 -5.36
CA GLN A 133 -13.92 -2.79 -5.76
C GLN A 133 -12.44 -2.94 -5.42
N GLY A 134 -11.61 -1.95 -5.76
CA GLY A 134 -10.19 -1.97 -5.42
C GLY A 134 -9.98 -1.98 -3.90
N TYR A 135 -10.65 -1.09 -3.18
CA TYR A 135 -10.52 -0.98 -1.74
C TYR A 135 -10.96 -2.26 -0.99
N GLU A 136 -12.09 -2.86 -1.39
CA GLU A 136 -12.62 -4.07 -0.77
C GLU A 136 -11.69 -5.27 -0.95
N ARG A 137 -11.08 -5.42 -2.15
CA ARG A 137 -10.10 -6.49 -2.41
C ARG A 137 -8.87 -6.34 -1.52
N LEU A 138 -8.33 -5.12 -1.41
CA LEU A 138 -7.20 -4.82 -0.53
C LEU A 138 -7.53 -5.14 0.93
N VAL A 139 -8.63 -4.56 1.45
CA VAL A 139 -9.02 -4.73 2.85
C VAL A 139 -9.30 -6.20 3.17
N SER A 140 -9.96 -6.92 2.27
CA SER A 140 -10.24 -8.35 2.46
C SER A 140 -8.97 -9.18 2.54
N ARG A 141 -7.96 -8.88 1.71
CA ARG A 141 -6.65 -9.57 1.75
C ARG A 141 -5.95 -9.32 3.08
N TRP A 142 -5.80 -8.06 3.48
CA TRP A 142 -5.06 -7.70 4.68
C TRP A 142 -5.80 -8.02 5.98
N ARG A 143 -7.13 -8.09 5.97
CA ARG A 143 -7.92 -8.57 7.11
C ARG A 143 -7.58 -10.03 7.47
N ARG A 144 -7.33 -10.88 6.47
CA ARG A 144 -6.93 -12.28 6.72
C ARG A 144 -5.54 -12.37 7.33
N VAL A 145 -4.61 -11.52 6.89
CA VAL A 145 -3.28 -11.41 7.51
C VAL A 145 -3.39 -10.97 8.97
N GLY A 146 -4.17 -9.91 9.25
CA GLY A 146 -4.40 -9.43 10.61
C GLY A 146 -5.09 -10.46 11.52
N ALA A 147 -5.85 -11.43 10.97
CA ALA A 147 -6.47 -12.49 11.76
C ALA A 147 -5.45 -13.44 12.41
N TYR A 148 -4.22 -13.54 11.88
CA TYR A 148 -3.16 -14.33 12.53
C TYR A 148 -2.64 -13.68 13.82
N GLU A 149 -2.82 -12.37 14.03
CA GLU A 149 -2.49 -11.70 15.30
C GLU A 149 -3.33 -12.28 16.45
N GLN A 150 -4.63 -12.48 16.20
CA GLN A 150 -5.58 -12.95 17.22
C GLN A 150 -5.43 -14.43 17.56
N ALA A 151 -4.65 -15.17 16.77
CA ALA A 151 -4.40 -16.59 16.93
C ALA A 151 -3.08 -16.90 17.68
N MET A 152 -2.34 -15.85 18.07
CA MET A 152 -1.07 -15.94 18.80
C MET A 152 -1.27 -15.71 20.30
#